data_AF-A0A0Q8HF77-F1
#
_entry.id   AF-A0A0Q8HF77-F1
#
_cell.length_a   1.000
_cell.length_b   1.000
_cell.length_c   1.000
_cell.angle_alpha   90.00
_cell.angle_beta   90.00
_cell.angle_gamma   90.00
#
_symmetry.space_group_name_H-M   'P 1'
#
loop_
_entity.id
_entity.type
_entity.pdbx_description
1 polymer ?
#
loop_
_entity_poly.entity_id
_entity_poly.type
_entity_poly.pdbx_seq_one_letter_code
_entity_poly.pdbx_strand_id
1 'polypeptide(L)'
;MTENKPSETGGVHVTATDPLLTPEDVSHMLGGVPEATLKRWRTQRTGPVALHIGRHVRYRRSAVEAWLDAKDREAAAWMAS
;
A
#
# COMPACT_ATOMS: atom_id res chain seq x y z
N MET A 1 -4.10 1.12 -24.77
CA MET A 1 -3.34 -0.10 -24.41
C MET A 1 -2.34 0.26 -23.32
N THR A 2 -2.54 0.07 -22.03
CA THR A 2 -3.56 -0.67 -21.27
C THR A 2 -4.26 0.27 -20.30
N GLU A 3 -5.57 0.12 -20.31
CA GLU A 3 -6.62 0.59 -19.41
C GLU A 3 -6.23 0.61 -17.93
N ASN A 4 -6.64 1.66 -17.21
CA ASN A 4 -7.19 1.56 -15.86
C ASN A 4 -7.87 2.90 -15.52
N LYS A 5 -9.17 2.98 -15.79
CA LYS A 5 -10.06 3.91 -15.10
C LYS A 5 -10.22 3.40 -13.66
N PRO A 6 -10.09 4.22 -12.60
CA PRO A 6 -10.55 3.82 -11.29
C PRO A 6 -12.08 3.91 -11.31
N SER A 7 -12.72 2.77 -11.58
CA SER A 7 -14.17 2.62 -11.48
C SER A 7 -14.58 2.70 -10.02
N GLU A 8 -15.50 3.61 -9.77
CA GLU A 8 -16.38 3.69 -8.61
C GLU A 8 -16.90 2.29 -8.23
N THR A 9 -16.66 1.84 -7.01
CA THR A 9 -17.54 0.86 -6.33
C THR A 9 -17.43 1.06 -4.82
N GLY A 10 -18.36 1.88 -4.30
CA GLY A 10 -18.90 1.60 -2.98
C GLY A 10 -19.65 0.28 -3.03
N GLY A 11 -19.36 -0.63 -2.09
CA GLY A 11 -20.00 -1.93 -2.01
C GLY A 11 -19.23 -2.90 -1.14
N VAL A 12 -19.67 -3.03 0.11
CA VAL A 12 -19.20 -4.05 1.06
C VAL A 12 -19.41 -5.44 0.47
N HIS A 13 -18.31 -6.11 0.10
CA HIS A 13 -18.27 -7.56 0.00
C HIS A 13 -17.21 -8.08 0.97
N VAL A 14 -17.65 -8.33 2.20
CA VAL A 14 -16.89 -9.14 3.16
C VAL A 14 -16.82 -10.56 2.59
N THR A 15 -15.71 -10.85 1.93
CA THR A 15 -15.22 -12.21 1.75
C THR A 15 -13.78 -12.19 2.26
N ALA A 16 -13.34 -13.26 2.90
CA ALA A 16 -12.07 -13.39 3.62
C ALA A 16 -10.82 -13.36 2.72
N THR A 17 -10.79 -12.49 1.72
CA THR A 17 -9.72 -12.30 0.75
C THR A 17 -9.04 -10.98 1.04
N ASP A 18 -7.77 -11.01 1.43
CA ASP A 18 -6.96 -9.80 1.55
C ASP A 18 -6.85 -9.12 0.18
N PRO A 19 -7.45 -7.93 -0.02
CA PRO A 19 -7.54 -7.33 -1.33
C PRO A 19 -6.17 -6.85 -1.80
N LEU A 20 -5.84 -7.16 -3.07
CA LEU A 20 -4.62 -6.71 -3.73
C LEU A 20 -4.80 -5.31 -4.29
N LEU A 21 -4.25 -4.34 -3.59
CA LEU A 21 -4.21 -2.92 -3.92
C LEU A 21 -3.20 -2.64 -5.04
N THR A 22 -3.52 -1.68 -5.89
CA THR A 22 -2.58 -1.12 -6.85
C THR A 22 -1.68 -0.06 -6.17
N PRO A 23 -0.57 0.34 -6.80
CA PRO A 23 0.24 1.45 -6.26
C PRO A 23 -0.55 2.75 -6.10
N GLU A 24 -1.54 2.98 -6.97
CA GLU A 24 -2.43 4.13 -6.91
C GLU A 24 -3.36 4.05 -5.68
N ASP A 25 -3.99 2.89 -5.45
CA ASP A 25 -4.79 2.67 -4.23
C ASP A 25 -3.97 2.89 -2.96
N VAL A 26 -2.73 2.39 -2.93
CA VAL A 26 -1.82 2.58 -1.80
C VAL A 26 -1.44 4.06 -1.63
N SER A 27 -1.22 4.77 -2.74
CA SER A 27 -0.99 6.22 -2.72
C SER A 27 -2.16 6.94 -2.03
N HIS A 28 -3.39 6.65 -2.44
CA HIS A 28 -4.60 7.21 -1.83
C HIS A 28 -4.75 6.81 -0.35
N MET A 29 -4.53 5.54 -0.04
CA MET A 29 -4.62 5.01 1.33
C MET A 29 -3.62 5.69 2.29
N LEU A 30 -2.44 6.06 1.79
CA LEU A 30 -1.41 6.76 2.56
C LEU A 30 -1.61 8.28 2.61
N GLY A 31 -2.75 8.80 2.14
CA GLY A 31 -3.04 10.24 2.15
C GLY A 31 -2.49 11.01 0.95
N GLY A 32 -2.27 10.34 -0.18
CA GLY A 32 -1.80 10.95 -1.44
C GLY A 32 -0.30 10.86 -1.67
N VAL A 33 0.36 9.83 -1.14
CA VAL A 33 1.81 9.63 -1.33
C VAL A 33 2.10 9.28 -2.80
N PRO A 34 2.95 10.05 -3.51
CA PRO A 34 3.20 9.81 -4.93
C PRO A 34 3.71 8.39 -5.21
N GLU A 35 3.28 7.78 -6.32
CA GLU A 35 3.78 6.46 -6.74
C GLU A 35 5.30 6.42 -6.94
N ALA A 36 5.91 7.55 -7.30
CA ALA A 36 7.36 7.69 -7.39
C ALA A 36 8.04 7.46 -6.03
N THR A 37 7.41 7.95 -4.95
CA THR A 37 7.86 7.72 -3.58
C THR A 37 7.70 6.24 -3.20
N LEU A 38 6.57 5.61 -3.57
CA LEU A 38 6.38 4.17 -3.37
C LEU A 38 7.44 3.35 -4.11
N LYS A 39 7.78 3.72 -5.35
CA LYS A 39 8.88 3.09 -6.11
C LYS A 39 10.21 3.25 -5.38
N ARG A 40 10.52 4.44 -4.88
CA ARG A 40 11.74 4.71 -4.11
C ARG A 40 11.81 3.84 -2.86
N TRP A 41 10.72 3.71 -2.12
CA TRP A 41 10.66 2.86 -0.93
C TRP A 41 10.83 1.37 -1.24
N ARG A 42 10.37 0.88 -2.40
CA ARG A 42 10.64 -0.50 -2.84
C ARG A 42 12.15 -0.74 -2.99
N THR A 43 12.85 0.18 -3.66
CA THR A 43 14.30 0.07 -3.86
C THR A 43 15.05 0.15 -2.53
N GLN A 44 14.59 1.01 -1.62
CA GLN A 44 15.19 1.19 -0.30
C GLN A 44 14.73 0.16 0.74
N ARG A 45 13.82 -0.75 0.36
CA ARG A 45 13.18 -1.75 1.25
C ARG A 45 12.57 -1.13 2.53
N THR A 46 12.12 0.12 2.45
CA THR A 46 11.64 0.90 3.61
C THR A 46 10.12 1.11 3.61
N GLY A 47 9.42 0.44 2.69
CA GLY A 47 7.98 0.60 2.47
C GLY A 47 7.19 -0.68 2.69
N PRO A 48 5.88 -0.63 2.40
CA PRO A 48 5.01 -1.80 2.52
C PRO A 48 5.42 -2.91 1.55
N VAL A 49 5.14 -4.16 1.92
CA VAL A 49 5.54 -5.34 1.14
C VAL A 49 4.85 -5.33 -0.22
N ALA A 50 5.67 -5.21 -1.26
CA ALA A 50 5.24 -5.21 -2.65
C ALA A 50 5.31 -6.63 -3.23
N LEU A 51 4.19 -7.15 -3.72
CA LEU A 51 4.12 -8.40 -4.47
C LEU A 51 4.32 -8.11 -5.95
N HIS A 52 5.28 -8.81 -6.56
CA HIS A 52 5.52 -8.76 -7.99
C HIS A 52 4.72 -9.88 -8.67
N ILE A 53 3.70 -9.50 -9.44
CA ILE A 53 2.86 -10.41 -10.22
C ILE A 53 3.15 -10.12 -11.69
N GLY A 54 4.17 -10.81 -12.22
CA GLY A 54 4.70 -10.53 -13.55
C GLY A 54 5.20 -9.10 -13.67
N ARG A 55 4.62 -8.31 -14.58
CA ARG A 55 4.96 -6.88 -14.78
C ARG A 55 4.21 -5.94 -13.82
N HIS A 56 3.20 -6.44 -13.12
CA HIS A 56 2.38 -5.62 -12.23
C HIS A 56 2.86 -5.75 -10.78
N VAL A 57 2.97 -4.62 -10.10
CA VAL A 57 3.22 -4.58 -8.66
C VAL A 57 1.89 -4.41 -7.96
N ARG A 58 1.61 -5.27 -6.99
CA ARG A 58 0.43 -5.22 -6.14
C ARG A 58 0.83 -5.21 -4.67
N TYR A 59 -0.05 -4.69 -3.84
CA TYR A 59 0.14 -4.62 -2.41
C TYR A 59 -1.01 -5.32 -1.72
N ARG A 60 -0.70 -6.11 -0.71
CA ARG A 60 -1.73 -6.62 0.18
C ARG A 60 -2.18 -5.51 1.12
N ARG A 61 -3.49 -5.33 1.31
CA ARG A 61 -3.99 -4.32 2.26
C ARG A 61 -3.42 -4.55 3.66
N SER A 62 -3.48 -5.79 4.14
CA SER A 62 -2.89 -6.16 5.44
C SER A 62 -1.39 -5.87 5.50
N ALA A 63 -0.66 -5.97 4.38
CA ALA A 63 0.77 -5.67 4.37
C ALA A 63 1.06 -4.17 4.45
N VAL A 64 0.19 -3.34 3.88
CA VAL A 64 0.27 -1.87 4.03
C VAL A 64 -0.08 -1.47 5.46
N GLU A 65 -1.14 -2.05 6.02
CA GLU A 65 -1.59 -1.80 7.39
C GLU A 65 -0.52 -2.24 8.41
N ALA A 66 0.06 -3.43 8.25
CA ALA A 66 1.15 -3.91 9.11
C ALA A 66 2.39 -3.01 9.04
N TRP A 67 2.68 -2.44 7.87
CA TRP A 67 3.78 -1.48 7.73
C TRP A 67 3.49 -0.15 8.44
N LEU A 68 2.25 0.35 8.37
CA LEU A 68 1.83 1.53 9.13
C LEU A 68 1.92 1.29 10.64
N ASP A 69 1.45 0.13 11.12
CA ASP A 69 1.55 -0.24 12.54
C ASP A 69 3.01 -0.30 13.01
N ALA A 70 3.92 -0.86 12.21
CA ALA A 70 5.35 -0.84 12.52
C ALA A 70 5.91 0.58 12.59
N LYS A 71 5.45 1.49 11.71
CA LYS A 71 5.87 2.90 11.71
C LYS A 71 5.31 3.67 12.91
N ASP A 72 4.08 3.38 13.31
CA ASP A 72 3.49 3.95 14.52
C ASP A 72 4.30 3.55 15.76
N ARG A 73 4.70 2.27 15.88
CA ARG A 73 5.56 1.81 16.98
C ARG A 73 6.95 2.45 16.97
N GLU A 74 7.58 2.61 15.81
CA GLU A 74 8.83 3.36 15.69
C GLU A 74 8.62 4.81 16.15
N ALA A 75 7.56 5.48 15.69
CA ALA A 75 7.26 6.86 16.08
C ALA A 75 6.98 7.00 17.58
N ALA A 76 6.23 6.06 18.17
CA ALA A 76 5.97 6.00 19.60
C ALA A 76 7.26 5.81 20.41
N ALA A 77 8.19 4.98 19.92
CA ALA A 77 9.50 4.81 20.55
C ALA A 77 10.35 6.08 20.48
N TRP A 78 10.24 6.86 19.39
CA TRP A 78 10.92 8.17 19.27
C TRP A 78 10.34 9.24 20.19
N MET A 79 9.02 9.22 20.44
CA MET A 79 8.37 10.20 21.33
C MET A 79 8.55 9.87 22.82
N ALA A 80 8.86 8.62 23.15
CA ALA A 80 9.09 8.18 24.53
C ALA A 80 10.52 8.43 25.03
N SER A 81 11.41 8.91 24.16
CA SER A 81 12.81 9.26 24.48
C SER A 81 13.02 10.77 24.47
#